data_AF-A0AAW7CED4-F1
#
_entry.id   AF-A0AAW7CED4-F1
#
_cell.length_a   1.000
_cell.length_b   1.000
_cell.length_c   1.000
_cell.angle_alpha   90.00
_cell.angle_beta   90.00
_cell.angle_gamma   90.00
#
_symmetry.space_group_name_H-M   'P 1'
#
loop_
_entity.id
_entity.type
_entity.pdbx_description
1 polymer ?
#
loop_
_entity_poly.entity_id
_entity_poly.type
_entity_poly.pdbx_seq_one_letter_code
_entity_poly.pdbx_strand_id
1 'polypeptide(L)'
;MELRQALHQFFLEKTWQLTEDWYASLDKSTVQGVYASTDPEVVAKLKEQNHEFHVQFCEVFLKDEDTFLHHFEKWVMNVAQDEEHLSTPNHFILREFFHTQEQYLDLFDSFVAAHEGKYTYEELNFWRRAIIRTFEHVMLWFMKENHHYSLKRLESQQEMIKELSSPVIMVGKNTALLPLVGEIDSNRAKIILEKTLEQCAEKSVLLLYIDLSGVVVIDTMVAQQIFRLIETLRLIGVKCILSGIRPEVAQTAIQLGIDFNDVTIHSKLELMPE
;
A
#
# COMPACT_ATOMS: atom_id res chain seq x y z
N MET A 1 -30.51 18.02 28.32
CA MET A 1 -29.63 17.04 29.02
C MET A 1 -30.20 15.64 28.98
N GLU A 2 -31.52 15.46 29.16
CA GLU A 2 -32.15 14.13 29.06
C GLU A 2 -32.11 13.50 27.66
N LEU A 3 -32.38 14.27 26.59
CA LEU A 3 -32.41 13.73 25.22
C LEU A 3 -31.09 13.07 24.81
N ARG A 4 -29.96 13.74 25.06
CA ARG A 4 -28.63 13.22 24.66
C ARG A 4 -28.27 11.92 25.38
N GLN A 5 -28.66 11.79 26.66
CA GLN A 5 -28.44 10.57 27.44
C GLN A 5 -29.36 9.44 26.98
N ALA A 6 -30.62 9.77 26.67
CA ALA A 6 -31.57 8.81 26.11
C ALA A 6 -31.12 8.29 24.73
N LEU A 7 -30.63 9.18 23.85
CA LEU A 7 -30.05 8.79 22.56
C LEU A 7 -28.81 7.94 22.74
N HIS A 8 -27.86 8.36 23.58
CA HIS A 8 -26.66 7.56 23.86
C HIS A 8 -26.99 6.15 24.32
N GLN A 9 -27.85 6.02 25.35
CA GLN A 9 -28.22 4.72 25.89
C GLN A 9 -28.95 3.85 24.85
N PHE A 10 -29.91 4.44 24.13
CA PHE A 10 -30.70 3.72 23.12
C PHE A 10 -29.84 3.18 21.97
N PHE A 11 -28.86 3.97 21.50
CA PHE A 11 -27.96 3.54 20.43
C PHE A 11 -26.92 2.54 20.94
N LEU A 12 -26.40 2.74 22.15
CA LEU A 12 -25.42 1.84 22.76
C LEU A 12 -25.98 0.43 22.99
N GLU A 13 -27.25 0.31 23.33
CA GLU A 13 -27.94 -0.99 23.48
C GLU A 13 -28.12 -1.74 22.15
N LYS A 14 -27.92 -1.06 21.02
CA LYS A 14 -28.19 -1.57 19.67
C LYS A 14 -26.94 -1.83 18.84
N THR A 15 -25.74 -1.56 19.36
CA THR A 15 -24.49 -1.64 18.59
C THR A 15 -24.25 -3.00 17.94
N TRP A 16 -24.40 -4.10 18.70
CA TRP A 16 -24.23 -5.45 18.13
C TRP A 16 -25.32 -5.83 17.15
N GLN A 17 -26.56 -5.38 17.41
CA GLN A 17 -27.66 -5.61 16.49
C GLN A 17 -27.39 -4.90 15.15
N LEU A 18 -26.93 -3.65 15.19
CA LEU A 18 -26.55 -2.89 13.99
C LEU A 18 -25.47 -3.61 13.19
N THR A 19 -24.43 -4.12 13.84
CA THR A 19 -23.34 -4.88 13.19
C THR A 19 -23.83 -6.17 12.53
N GLU A 20 -24.68 -6.94 13.20
CA GLU A 20 -25.22 -8.18 12.64
C GLU A 20 -26.17 -7.91 11.47
N ASP A 21 -27.07 -6.94 11.63
CA ASP A 21 -28.02 -6.53 10.59
C ASP A 21 -27.27 -5.96 9.37
N TRP A 22 -26.23 -5.14 9.59
CA TRP A 22 -25.35 -4.62 8.54
C TRP A 22 -24.66 -5.76 7.79
N TYR A 23 -23.99 -6.66 8.50
CA TYR A 23 -23.26 -7.76 7.87
C TYR A 23 -24.19 -8.70 7.10
N ALA A 24 -25.40 -8.97 7.62
CA ALA A 24 -26.41 -9.77 6.94
C ALA A 24 -26.95 -9.10 5.67
N SER A 25 -26.95 -7.76 5.61
CA SER A 25 -27.39 -6.97 4.47
C SER A 25 -26.37 -6.89 3.32
N LEU A 26 -25.11 -7.28 3.56
CA LEU A 26 -24.04 -7.21 2.56
C LEU A 26 -24.38 -8.07 1.33
N ASP A 27 -24.42 -7.43 0.16
CA ASP A 27 -24.52 -8.15 -1.12
C ASP A 27 -23.19 -8.83 -1.45
N LYS A 28 -23.06 -10.08 -0.99
CA LYS A 28 -21.86 -10.93 -1.20
C LYS A 28 -21.58 -11.25 -2.67
N SER A 29 -22.50 -10.95 -3.59
CA SER A 29 -22.33 -11.24 -5.02
C SER A 29 -21.61 -10.14 -5.80
N THR A 30 -21.60 -8.90 -5.27
CA THR A 30 -21.04 -7.72 -5.96
C THR A 30 -19.88 -7.05 -5.22
N VAL A 31 -19.65 -7.40 -3.96
CA VAL A 31 -18.54 -6.90 -3.13
C VAL A 31 -17.18 -7.45 -3.54
N GLN A 32 -16.13 -6.69 -3.23
CA GLN A 32 -14.74 -7.15 -3.24
C GLN A 32 -14.07 -6.83 -1.90
N GLY A 33 -12.89 -7.42 -1.67
CA GLY A 33 -12.08 -7.19 -0.48
C GLY A 33 -12.75 -7.74 0.79
N VAL A 34 -12.63 -7.00 1.89
CA VAL A 34 -13.02 -7.43 3.23
C VAL A 34 -14.49 -7.84 3.33
N TYR A 35 -15.37 -7.17 2.60
CA TYR A 35 -16.82 -7.43 2.61
C TYR A 35 -17.22 -8.71 1.86
N ALA A 36 -16.34 -9.22 0.99
CA ALA A 36 -16.54 -10.47 0.24
C ALA A 36 -15.99 -11.70 0.99
N SER A 37 -15.23 -11.50 2.07
CA SER A 37 -14.50 -12.58 2.73
C SER A 37 -15.43 -13.63 3.32
N THR A 38 -15.05 -14.90 3.14
CA THR A 38 -15.67 -16.07 3.77
C THR A 38 -14.80 -16.67 4.87
N ASP A 39 -13.62 -16.09 5.12
CA ASP A 39 -12.74 -16.50 6.20
C ASP A 39 -13.37 -16.11 7.56
N PRO A 40 -13.63 -17.07 8.46
CA PRO A 40 -14.24 -16.79 9.77
C PRO A 40 -13.46 -15.76 10.60
N GLU A 41 -12.13 -15.74 10.53
CA GLU A 41 -11.31 -14.80 11.31
C GLU A 41 -11.42 -13.38 10.75
N VAL A 42 -11.38 -13.23 9.43
CA VAL A 42 -11.57 -11.93 8.75
C VAL A 42 -12.98 -11.40 9.01
N VAL A 43 -13.99 -12.25 8.94
CA VAL A 43 -15.39 -11.87 9.22
C VAL A 43 -15.57 -11.45 10.67
N ALA A 44 -15.00 -12.20 11.62
CA ALA A 44 -15.08 -11.85 13.04
C ALA A 44 -14.43 -10.49 13.31
N LYS A 45 -13.23 -10.26 12.75
CA LYS A 45 -12.50 -9.00 12.87
C LYS A 45 -13.27 -7.83 12.23
N LEU A 46 -13.84 -8.02 11.05
CA LEU A 46 -14.64 -7.00 10.37
C LEU A 46 -15.86 -6.59 11.22
N LYS A 47 -16.56 -7.57 11.79
CA LYS A 47 -17.68 -7.32 12.71
C LYS A 47 -17.24 -6.60 13.97
N GLU A 48 -16.12 -7.00 14.57
CA GLU A 48 -15.57 -6.35 15.75
C GLU A 48 -15.18 -4.88 15.47
N GLN A 49 -14.54 -4.60 14.32
CA GLN A 49 -14.22 -3.24 13.88
C GLN A 49 -15.48 -2.38 13.70
N ASN A 50 -16.53 -2.94 13.08
CA ASN A 50 -17.80 -2.26 12.89
C ASN A 50 -18.54 -2.03 14.23
N HIS A 51 -18.51 -3.00 15.13
CA HIS A 51 -19.07 -2.84 16.47
C HIS A 51 -18.31 -1.77 17.28
N GLU A 52 -16.97 -1.76 17.23
CA GLU A 52 -16.14 -0.75 17.89
C GLU A 52 -16.46 0.65 17.34
N PHE A 53 -16.66 0.79 16.03
CA PHE A 53 -17.16 2.04 15.43
C PHE A 53 -18.45 2.49 16.11
N HIS A 54 -19.44 1.61 16.26
CA HIS A 54 -20.71 1.97 16.88
C HIS A 54 -20.55 2.44 18.33
N VAL A 55 -19.74 1.73 19.12
CA VAL A 55 -19.45 2.08 20.51
C VAL A 55 -18.81 3.45 20.61
N GLN A 56 -17.80 3.73 19.78
CA GLN A 56 -17.15 5.04 19.76
C GLN A 56 -18.08 6.13 19.23
N PHE A 57 -18.89 5.83 18.21
CA PHE A 57 -19.79 6.80 17.58
C PHE A 57 -20.85 7.29 18.56
N CYS A 58 -21.39 6.40 19.41
CA CYS A 58 -22.39 6.78 20.42
C CYS A 58 -21.89 7.91 21.33
N GLU A 59 -20.58 8.02 21.58
CA GLU A 59 -20.01 9.06 22.42
C GLU A 59 -20.21 10.49 21.89
N VAL A 60 -20.57 10.65 20.61
CA VAL A 60 -20.93 11.95 20.00
C VAL A 60 -22.06 12.67 20.74
N PHE A 61 -22.94 11.91 21.41
CA PHE A 61 -24.05 12.48 22.17
C PHE A 61 -23.62 13.05 23.52
N LEU A 62 -22.48 12.61 24.07
CA LEU A 62 -22.05 12.95 25.42
C LEU A 62 -20.86 13.90 25.47
N LYS A 63 -19.93 13.78 24.52
CA LYS A 63 -18.64 14.47 24.49
C LYS A 63 -18.68 15.68 23.55
N ASP A 64 -17.80 16.65 23.80
CA ASP A 64 -17.46 17.67 22.81
C ASP A 64 -16.70 17.06 21.63
N GLU A 65 -16.63 17.81 20.52
CA GLU A 65 -16.04 17.37 19.27
C GLU A 65 -14.57 16.96 19.41
N ASP A 66 -13.74 17.76 20.09
CA ASP A 66 -12.31 17.48 20.27
C ASP A 66 -12.09 16.18 21.05
N THR A 67 -12.82 16.01 22.16
CA THR A 67 -12.74 14.80 22.98
C THR A 67 -13.27 13.58 22.25
N PHE A 68 -14.32 13.72 21.43
CA PHE A 68 -14.81 12.66 20.56
C PHE A 68 -13.76 12.23 19.54
N LEU A 69 -13.20 13.19 18.79
CA LEU A 69 -12.22 12.92 17.72
C LEU A 69 -10.96 12.24 18.27
N HIS A 70 -10.49 12.63 19.45
CA HIS A 70 -9.33 12.00 20.07
C HIS A 70 -9.57 10.51 20.42
N HIS A 71 -10.78 10.15 20.89
CA HIS A 71 -11.11 8.75 21.14
C HIS A 71 -11.27 7.95 19.84
N PHE A 72 -11.75 8.61 18.78
CA PHE A 72 -11.97 8.02 17.47
C PHE A 72 -10.65 7.76 16.71
N GLU A 73 -9.60 8.54 16.98
CA GLU A 73 -8.29 8.45 16.34
C GLU A 73 -7.74 7.04 16.31
N LYS A 74 -7.72 6.36 17.46
CA LYS A 74 -7.19 5.00 17.57
C LYS A 74 -7.93 4.03 16.65
N TRP A 75 -9.26 4.11 16.60
CA TRP A 75 -10.08 3.26 15.75
C TRP A 75 -9.78 3.55 14.27
N VAL A 76 -9.77 4.83 13.87
CA VAL A 76 -9.51 5.22 12.48
C VAL A 76 -8.15 4.70 12.02
N MET A 77 -7.11 4.89 12.82
CA MET A 77 -5.75 4.46 12.47
C MET A 77 -5.65 2.95 12.37
N ASN A 78 -6.31 2.20 13.27
CA ASN A 78 -6.32 0.73 13.24
C ASN A 78 -7.01 0.18 11.99
N VAL A 79 -8.18 0.71 11.64
CA VAL A 79 -8.96 0.21 10.48
C VAL A 79 -8.36 0.69 9.16
N ALA A 80 -7.84 1.93 9.11
CA ALA A 80 -7.25 2.49 7.89
C ALA A 80 -5.97 1.76 7.45
N GLN A 81 -5.23 1.17 8.39
CA GLN A 81 -4.01 0.40 8.15
C GLN A 81 -4.24 -1.10 7.94
N ASP A 82 -5.47 -1.57 8.16
CA ASP A 82 -5.80 -2.99 8.06
C ASP A 82 -5.63 -3.50 6.63
N GLU A 83 -4.97 -4.67 6.47
CA GLU A 83 -4.63 -5.20 5.15
C GLU A 83 -5.85 -5.54 4.29
N GLU A 84 -6.95 -5.99 4.89
CA GLU A 84 -8.19 -6.32 4.19
C GLU A 84 -8.85 -5.05 3.68
N HIS A 85 -8.90 -3.99 4.49
CA HIS A 85 -9.39 -2.67 4.08
C HIS A 85 -8.49 -2.02 3.02
N LEU A 86 -7.16 -2.08 3.16
CA LEU A 86 -6.20 -1.59 2.16
C LEU A 86 -6.30 -2.33 0.82
N SER A 87 -6.84 -3.54 0.81
CA SER A 87 -7.05 -4.34 -0.39
C SER A 87 -8.46 -4.22 -0.96
N THR A 88 -9.33 -3.46 -0.29
CA THR A 88 -10.72 -3.23 -0.68
C THR A 88 -10.84 -1.95 -1.51
N PRO A 89 -11.49 -1.97 -2.69
CA PRO A 89 -11.73 -0.74 -3.45
C PRO A 89 -12.56 0.29 -2.66
N ASN A 90 -12.09 1.54 -2.66
CA ASN A 90 -12.67 2.64 -1.88
C ASN A 90 -14.19 2.83 -2.03
N HIS A 91 -14.74 2.61 -3.22
CA HIS A 91 -16.17 2.77 -3.47
C HIS A 91 -17.04 1.72 -2.73
N PHE A 92 -16.50 0.54 -2.43
CA PHE A 92 -17.18 -0.44 -1.57
C PHE A 92 -17.15 0.02 -0.11
N ILE A 93 -16.02 0.54 0.37
CA ILE A 93 -15.93 1.06 1.74
C ILE A 93 -16.89 2.25 1.94
N LEU A 94 -16.93 3.19 0.98
CA LEU A 94 -17.86 4.32 0.99
C LEU A 94 -19.32 3.86 1.02
N ARG A 95 -19.67 2.85 0.22
CA ARG A 95 -21.02 2.27 0.21
C ARG A 95 -21.40 1.75 1.60
N GLU A 96 -20.51 1.03 2.27
CA GLU A 96 -20.80 0.49 3.60
C GLU A 96 -20.86 1.57 4.69
N PHE A 97 -20.11 2.66 4.57
CA PHE A 97 -20.31 3.84 5.41
C PHE A 97 -21.70 4.47 5.19
N PHE A 98 -22.17 4.59 3.94
CA PHE A 98 -23.50 5.11 3.66
C PHE A 98 -24.62 4.21 4.19
N HIS A 99 -24.49 2.88 4.02
CA HIS A 99 -25.43 1.93 4.62
C HIS A 99 -25.47 2.06 6.15
N THR A 100 -24.30 2.18 6.78
CA THR A 100 -24.22 2.36 8.24
C THR A 100 -24.86 3.68 8.68
N GLN A 101 -24.66 4.77 7.93
CA GLN A 101 -25.30 6.05 8.20
C GLN A 101 -26.83 5.95 8.09
N GLU A 102 -27.35 5.27 7.07
CA GLU A 102 -28.78 5.02 6.89
C GLU A 102 -29.38 4.25 8.07
N GLN A 103 -28.71 3.19 8.54
CA GLN A 103 -29.13 2.44 9.73
C GLN A 103 -29.22 3.34 10.99
N TYR A 104 -28.32 4.31 11.15
CA TYR A 104 -28.41 5.26 12.27
C TYR A 104 -29.59 6.21 12.14
N LEU A 105 -29.92 6.64 10.93
CA LEU A 105 -31.07 7.51 10.68
C LEU A 105 -32.40 6.76 10.91
N ASP A 106 -32.49 5.50 10.48
CA ASP A 106 -33.66 4.65 10.73
C ASP A 106 -33.81 4.33 12.23
N LEU A 107 -32.70 4.08 12.92
CA LEU A 107 -32.69 3.88 14.36
C LEU A 107 -33.10 5.16 15.11
N PHE A 108 -32.65 6.33 14.63
CA PHE A 108 -33.08 7.62 15.16
C PHE A 108 -34.58 7.83 14.98
N ASP A 109 -35.13 7.50 13.81
CA ASP A 109 -36.57 7.61 13.53
C ASP A 109 -37.40 6.69 14.44
N SER A 110 -36.89 5.48 14.69
CA SER A 110 -37.48 4.54 15.66
C SER A 110 -37.47 5.10 17.09
N PHE A 111 -36.38 5.76 17.51
CA PHE A 111 -36.31 6.45 18.80
C PHE A 111 -37.33 7.58 18.91
N VAL A 112 -37.47 8.39 17.86
CA VAL A 112 -38.42 9.51 17.80
C VAL A 112 -39.86 9.02 17.92
N ALA A 113 -40.21 7.96 17.17
CA ALA A 113 -41.53 7.36 17.23
C ALA A 113 -41.87 6.81 18.62
N ALA A 114 -40.90 6.20 19.32
CA ALA A 114 -41.09 5.70 20.68
C ALA A 114 -41.23 6.81 21.75
N HIS A 115 -40.87 8.04 21.42
CA HIS A 115 -40.88 9.20 22.32
C HIS A 115 -41.72 10.36 21.77
N GLU A 116 -42.81 10.04 21.08
CA GLU A 116 -43.69 11.03 20.44
C GLU A 116 -44.14 12.11 21.43
N GLY A 117 -43.99 13.38 21.03
CA GLY A 117 -44.36 14.54 21.84
C GLY A 117 -43.43 14.88 23.01
N LYS A 118 -42.38 14.08 23.26
CA LYS A 118 -41.45 14.30 24.40
C LYS A 118 -40.38 15.36 24.11
N TYR A 119 -39.98 15.51 22.85
CA TYR A 119 -38.89 16.39 22.42
C TYR A 119 -39.35 17.32 21.31
N THR A 120 -38.72 18.50 21.21
CA THR A 120 -39.06 19.47 20.15
C THR A 120 -38.45 19.05 18.81
N TYR A 121 -39.09 19.50 17.72
CA TYR A 121 -38.54 19.29 16.37
C TYR A 121 -37.12 19.85 16.21
N GLU A 122 -36.83 21.01 16.82
CA GLU A 122 -35.52 21.66 16.76
C GLU A 122 -34.43 20.80 17.42
N GLU A 123 -34.71 20.22 18.60
CA GLU A 123 -33.81 19.31 19.30
C GLU A 123 -33.54 18.03 18.49
N LEU A 124 -34.59 17.44 17.90
CA LEU A 124 -34.46 16.23 17.10
C LEU A 124 -33.69 16.47 15.80
N ASN A 125 -33.98 17.57 15.09
CA ASN A 125 -33.27 17.95 13.88
C ASN A 125 -31.81 18.32 14.16
N PHE A 126 -31.51 18.92 15.32
CA PHE A 126 -30.13 19.17 15.75
C PHE A 126 -29.33 17.86 15.82
N TRP A 127 -29.86 16.83 16.49
CA TRP A 127 -29.17 15.54 16.63
C TRP A 127 -29.12 14.75 15.33
N ARG A 128 -30.18 14.79 14.49
CA ARG A 128 -30.12 14.22 13.14
C ARG A 128 -28.97 14.81 12.33
N ARG A 129 -28.82 16.14 12.34
CA ARG A 129 -27.70 16.82 11.66
C ARG A 129 -26.35 16.56 12.31
N ALA A 130 -26.31 16.31 13.62
CA ALA A 130 -25.08 15.90 14.29
C ALA A 130 -24.64 14.53 13.78
N ILE A 131 -25.54 13.54 13.72
CA ILE A 131 -25.26 12.20 13.17
C ILE A 131 -24.67 12.31 11.76
N ILE A 132 -25.35 13.03 10.86
CA ILE A 132 -24.90 13.17 9.46
C ILE A 132 -23.50 13.79 9.38
N ARG A 133 -23.28 14.92 10.06
CA ARG A 133 -21.98 15.62 10.06
C ARG A 133 -20.86 14.78 10.65
N THR A 134 -21.13 14.01 11.69
CA THR A 134 -20.12 13.14 12.30
C THR A 134 -19.74 11.99 11.37
N PHE A 135 -20.70 11.37 10.68
CA PHE A 135 -20.41 10.37 9.65
C PHE A 135 -19.58 10.95 8.52
N GLU A 136 -19.92 12.16 8.02
CA GLU A 136 -19.14 12.85 6.99
C GLU A 136 -17.69 13.07 7.44
N HIS A 137 -17.49 13.56 8.67
CA HIS A 137 -16.15 13.81 9.21
C HIS A 137 -15.33 12.53 9.34
N VAL A 138 -15.91 11.50 9.96
CA VAL A 138 -15.22 10.21 10.18
C VAL A 138 -14.92 9.51 8.86
N MET A 139 -15.87 9.51 7.91
CA MET A 139 -15.68 8.94 6.59
C MET A 139 -14.55 9.64 5.86
N LEU A 140 -14.54 10.98 5.81
CA LEU A 140 -13.47 11.75 5.18
C LEU A 140 -12.11 11.48 5.83
N TRP A 141 -12.07 11.41 7.16
CA TRP A 141 -10.84 11.11 7.90
C TRP A 141 -10.33 9.71 7.56
N PHE A 142 -11.18 8.69 7.66
CA PHE A 142 -10.85 7.32 7.29
C PHE A 142 -10.34 7.24 5.85
N MET A 143 -11.06 7.85 4.89
CA MET A 143 -10.67 7.82 3.48
C MET A 143 -9.30 8.45 3.25
N LYS A 144 -8.99 9.54 3.96
CA LYS A 144 -7.68 10.19 3.89
C LYS A 144 -6.57 9.29 4.42
N GLU A 145 -6.75 8.69 5.59
CA GLU A 145 -5.75 7.81 6.19
C GLU A 145 -5.58 6.51 5.37
N ASN A 146 -6.68 5.87 4.97
CA ASN A 146 -6.63 4.66 4.16
C ASN A 146 -5.95 4.91 2.80
N HIS A 147 -6.20 6.06 2.17
CA HIS A 147 -5.48 6.47 0.97
C HIS A 147 -3.98 6.69 1.23
N HIS A 148 -3.64 7.38 2.33
CA HIS A 148 -2.24 7.60 2.73
C HIS A 148 -1.49 6.27 2.92
N TYR A 149 -2.07 5.33 3.66
CA TYR A 149 -1.46 4.01 3.89
C TYR A 149 -1.42 3.15 2.62
N SER A 150 -2.41 3.26 1.75
CA SER A 150 -2.41 2.59 0.44
C SER A 150 -1.26 3.08 -0.44
N LEU A 151 -1.02 4.41 -0.49
CA LEU A 151 0.13 4.99 -1.20
C LEU A 151 1.45 4.55 -0.59
N LYS A 152 1.57 4.62 0.74
CA LYS A 152 2.78 4.17 1.45
C LYS A 152 3.10 2.70 1.18
N ARG A 153 2.09 1.83 1.10
CA ARG A 153 2.24 0.42 0.72
C ARG A 153 2.73 0.27 -0.71
N LEU A 154 2.18 1.05 -1.65
CA LEU A 154 2.63 1.03 -3.04
C LEU A 154 4.07 1.52 -3.18
N GLU A 155 4.44 2.59 -2.47
CA GLU A 155 5.81 3.11 -2.44
C GLU A 155 6.80 2.09 -1.87
N SER A 156 6.49 1.46 -0.74
CA SER A 156 7.36 0.45 -0.15
C SER A 156 7.49 -0.80 -1.03
N GLN A 157 6.41 -1.20 -1.71
CA GLN A 157 6.46 -2.29 -2.70
C GLN A 157 7.31 -1.90 -3.90
N GLN A 158 7.22 -0.66 -4.39
CA GLN A 158 8.06 -0.17 -5.49
C GLN A 158 9.54 -0.07 -5.09
N GLU A 159 9.84 0.37 -3.87
CA GLU A 159 11.19 0.40 -3.33
C GLU A 159 11.76 -1.01 -3.19
N MET A 160 10.99 -1.95 -2.62
CA MET A 160 11.40 -3.36 -2.55
C MET A 160 11.65 -3.96 -3.93
N ILE A 161 10.80 -3.68 -4.93
CA ILE A 161 11.04 -4.09 -6.31
C ILE A 161 12.35 -3.50 -6.82
N LYS A 162 12.64 -2.22 -6.57
CA LYS A 162 13.91 -1.59 -6.96
C LYS A 162 15.11 -2.24 -6.27
N GLU A 163 15.05 -2.49 -4.97
CA GLU A 163 16.09 -3.20 -4.20
C GLU A 163 16.33 -4.62 -4.74
N LEU A 164 15.26 -5.34 -5.09
CA LEU A 164 15.31 -6.67 -5.68
C LEU A 164 15.65 -6.67 -7.18
N SER A 165 15.69 -5.51 -7.85
CA SER A 165 15.82 -5.43 -9.31
C SER A 165 17.25 -5.50 -9.83
N SER A 166 18.28 -5.59 -8.96
CA SER A 166 19.68 -5.81 -9.34
C SER A 166 20.54 -6.43 -8.22
N PRO A 167 20.18 -7.62 -7.70
CA PRO A 167 21.03 -8.33 -6.76
C PRO A 167 22.26 -8.90 -7.49
N VAL A 168 23.43 -8.78 -6.86
CA VAL A 168 24.62 -9.56 -7.24
C VAL A 168 24.42 -10.97 -6.69
N ILE A 169 24.12 -11.92 -7.56
CA ILE A 169 23.80 -13.31 -7.23
C ILE A 169 25.10 -14.13 -7.27
N MET A 170 25.50 -14.76 -6.17
CA MET A 170 26.67 -15.65 -6.16
C MET A 170 26.36 -16.93 -6.94
N VAL A 171 27.19 -17.26 -7.94
CA VAL A 171 27.06 -18.47 -8.76
C VAL A 171 28.26 -19.42 -8.61
N GLY A 172 29.32 -18.97 -7.93
CA GLY A 172 30.49 -19.75 -7.57
C GLY A 172 31.24 -19.10 -6.40
N LYS A 173 32.40 -19.64 -6.00
CA LYS A 173 33.12 -19.18 -4.79
C LYS A 173 33.49 -17.68 -4.80
N ASN A 174 33.90 -17.16 -5.96
CA ASN A 174 34.23 -15.75 -6.16
C ASN A 174 33.61 -15.21 -7.46
N THR A 175 32.54 -15.86 -7.91
CA THR A 175 31.89 -15.59 -9.19
C THR A 175 30.44 -15.24 -8.94
N ALA A 176 29.99 -14.14 -9.54
CA ALA A 176 28.63 -13.65 -9.36
C ALA A 176 27.98 -13.25 -10.70
N LEU A 177 26.67 -13.09 -10.67
CA LEU A 177 25.82 -12.65 -11.77
C LEU A 177 25.03 -11.41 -11.34
N LEU A 178 25.05 -10.38 -12.18
CA LEU A 178 24.20 -9.21 -12.12
C LEU A 178 23.22 -9.26 -13.31
N PRO A 179 22.00 -9.76 -13.13
CA PRO A 179 20.99 -9.73 -14.16
C PRO A 179 20.33 -8.34 -14.22
N LEU A 180 20.38 -7.69 -15.38
CA LEU A 180 19.67 -6.43 -15.62
C LEU A 180 18.44 -6.69 -16.47
N VAL A 181 17.25 -6.37 -15.92
CA VAL A 181 15.96 -6.68 -16.54
C VAL A 181 15.06 -5.45 -16.57
N GLY A 182 14.32 -5.26 -17.67
CA GLY A 182 13.35 -4.18 -17.83
C GLY A 182 13.97 -2.87 -18.30
N GLU A 183 13.22 -1.77 -18.16
CA GLU A 183 13.69 -0.43 -18.51
C GLU A 183 14.61 0.13 -17.43
N ILE A 184 15.75 0.66 -17.83
CA ILE A 184 16.71 1.28 -16.92
C ILE A 184 16.72 2.77 -17.22
N ASP A 185 16.32 3.59 -16.25
CA ASP A 185 16.47 5.03 -16.28
C ASP A 185 17.74 5.45 -15.50
N SER A 186 18.02 6.76 -15.47
CA SER A 186 19.22 7.30 -14.81
C SER A 186 19.24 7.04 -13.30
N ASN A 187 18.09 7.11 -12.63
CA ASN A 187 17.99 6.90 -11.19
C ASN A 187 18.28 5.44 -10.86
N ARG A 188 17.68 4.52 -11.61
CA ARG A 188 17.90 3.09 -11.48
C ARG A 188 19.35 2.73 -11.80
N ALA A 189 19.94 3.29 -12.84
CA ALA A 189 21.35 3.06 -13.18
C ALA A 189 22.31 3.47 -12.05
N LYS A 190 22.04 4.59 -11.37
CA LYS A 190 22.83 5.02 -10.21
C LYS A 190 22.70 4.05 -9.02
N ILE A 191 21.49 3.60 -8.73
CA ILE A 191 21.24 2.61 -7.66
C ILE A 191 21.96 1.29 -7.98
N ILE A 192 21.88 0.83 -9.23
CA ILE A 192 22.58 -0.37 -9.71
C ILE A 192 24.09 -0.23 -9.49
N LEU A 193 24.67 0.92 -9.86
CA LEU A 193 26.09 1.20 -9.68
C LEU A 193 26.50 1.08 -8.21
N GLU A 194 25.84 1.83 -7.32
CA GLU A 194 26.16 1.87 -5.89
C GLU A 194 26.01 0.49 -5.24
N LYS A 195 24.89 -0.20 -5.50
CA LYS A 195 24.59 -1.50 -4.88
C LYS A 195 25.44 -2.64 -5.42
N THR A 196 25.77 -2.63 -6.70
CA THR A 196 26.66 -3.66 -7.27
C THR A 196 28.04 -3.57 -6.67
N LEU A 197 28.58 -2.34 -6.50
CA LEU A 197 29.88 -2.12 -5.89
C LEU A 197 29.90 -2.59 -4.43
N GLU A 198 28.91 -2.19 -3.63
CA GLU A 198 28.77 -2.64 -2.23
C GLU A 198 28.72 -4.17 -2.13
N GLN A 199 27.85 -4.81 -2.91
CA GLN A 199 27.66 -6.26 -2.85
C GLN A 199 28.88 -7.05 -3.36
N CYS A 200 29.55 -6.59 -4.41
CA CYS A 200 30.76 -7.24 -4.91
C CYS A 200 31.89 -7.19 -3.87
N ALA A 201 32.04 -6.07 -3.16
CA ALA A 201 33.01 -5.93 -2.09
C ALA A 201 32.67 -6.83 -0.89
N GLU A 202 31.42 -6.78 -0.42
CA GLU A 202 30.95 -7.59 0.71
C GLU A 202 31.09 -9.10 0.44
N LYS A 203 30.70 -9.54 -0.76
CA LYS A 203 30.69 -10.95 -1.16
C LYS A 203 32.04 -11.43 -1.73
N SER A 204 33.08 -10.59 -1.72
CA SER A 204 34.41 -10.93 -2.23
C SER A 204 34.40 -11.46 -3.67
N VAL A 205 33.62 -10.81 -4.54
CA VAL A 205 33.51 -11.17 -5.95
C VAL A 205 34.82 -10.84 -6.66
N LEU A 206 35.32 -11.76 -7.48
CA LEU A 206 36.47 -11.54 -8.37
C LEU A 206 36.07 -11.55 -9.85
N LEU A 207 34.97 -12.23 -10.18
CA LEU A 207 34.40 -12.32 -11.52
C LEU A 207 32.90 -12.03 -11.48
N LEU A 208 32.46 -10.99 -12.18
CA LEU A 208 31.04 -10.62 -12.29
C LEU A 208 30.56 -10.77 -13.73
N TYR A 209 29.55 -11.62 -13.94
CA TYR A 209 28.77 -11.65 -15.17
C TYR A 209 27.70 -10.58 -15.11
N ILE A 210 27.61 -9.72 -16.11
CA ILE A 210 26.55 -8.72 -16.25
C ILE A 210 25.70 -9.14 -17.44
N ASP A 211 24.44 -9.52 -17.18
CA ASP A 211 23.51 -9.96 -18.22
C ASP A 211 22.54 -8.84 -18.59
N LEU A 212 22.62 -8.40 -19.85
CA LEU A 212 21.80 -7.35 -20.43
C LEU A 212 20.66 -7.91 -21.31
N SER A 213 20.50 -9.23 -21.38
CA SER A 213 19.50 -9.87 -22.26
C SER A 213 18.05 -9.43 -21.96
N GLY A 214 17.77 -9.13 -20.69
CA GLY A 214 16.48 -8.65 -20.20
C GLY A 214 16.23 -7.15 -20.37
N VAL A 215 17.21 -6.38 -20.86
CA VAL A 215 17.08 -4.93 -21.06
C VAL A 215 16.50 -4.66 -22.45
N VAL A 216 15.37 -3.93 -22.50
CA VAL A 216 14.62 -3.69 -23.74
C VAL A 216 15.07 -2.41 -24.43
N VAL A 217 15.36 -1.36 -23.66
CA VAL A 217 15.80 -0.05 -24.14
C VAL A 217 16.94 0.46 -23.27
N ILE A 218 18.02 0.92 -23.90
CA ILE A 218 19.13 1.62 -23.24
C ILE A 218 19.29 2.96 -23.94
N ASP A 219 19.17 4.05 -23.19
CA ASP A 219 19.53 5.37 -23.67
C ASP A 219 21.05 5.61 -23.56
N THR A 220 21.51 6.70 -24.18
CA THR A 220 22.92 7.12 -24.18
C THR A 220 23.48 7.30 -22.76
N MET A 221 22.68 7.78 -21.82
CA MET A 221 23.12 8.08 -20.45
C MET A 221 23.23 6.81 -19.60
N VAL A 222 22.31 5.87 -19.76
CA VAL A 222 22.30 4.56 -19.10
C VAL A 222 23.45 3.72 -19.59
N ALA A 223 23.74 3.74 -20.90
CA ALA A 223 24.93 3.12 -21.46
C ALA A 223 26.19 3.61 -20.72
N GLN A 224 26.38 4.94 -20.62
CA GLN A 224 27.51 5.52 -19.88
C GLN A 224 27.60 5.05 -18.42
N GLN A 225 26.47 4.92 -17.71
CA GLN A 225 26.47 4.43 -16.32
C GLN A 225 26.88 2.94 -16.22
N ILE A 226 26.45 2.08 -17.14
CA ILE A 226 26.86 0.67 -17.19
C ILE A 226 28.37 0.57 -17.40
N PHE A 227 28.93 1.39 -18.29
CA PHE A 227 30.38 1.41 -18.51
C PHE A 227 31.15 1.93 -17.30
N ARG A 228 30.66 2.99 -16.67
CA ARG A 228 31.23 3.49 -15.41
C ARG A 228 31.21 2.43 -14.31
N LEU A 229 30.17 1.60 -14.25
CA LEU A 229 30.11 0.45 -13.34
C LEU A 229 31.25 -0.53 -13.62
N ILE A 230 31.44 -0.94 -14.87
CA ILE A 230 32.52 -1.87 -15.26
C ILE A 230 33.90 -1.31 -14.90
N GLU A 231 34.14 -0.03 -15.19
CA GLU A 231 35.41 0.62 -14.85
C GLU A 231 35.64 0.68 -13.34
N THR A 232 34.59 1.03 -12.57
CA THR A 232 34.69 1.15 -11.11
C THR A 232 34.89 -0.23 -10.46
N LEU A 233 34.20 -1.26 -10.96
CA LEU A 233 34.39 -2.65 -10.55
C LEU A 233 35.84 -3.12 -10.79
N ARG A 234 36.41 -2.76 -11.95
CA ARG A 234 37.81 -3.07 -12.27
C ARG A 234 38.79 -2.44 -11.28
N LEU A 235 38.53 -1.20 -10.84
CA LEU A 235 39.38 -0.51 -9.86
C LEU A 235 39.39 -1.21 -8.49
N ILE A 236 38.32 -1.91 -8.13
CA ILE A 236 38.23 -2.70 -6.89
C ILE A 236 38.61 -4.18 -7.11
N GLY A 237 39.19 -4.53 -8.26
CA GLY A 237 39.71 -5.87 -8.55
C GLY A 237 38.67 -6.87 -9.06
N VAL A 238 37.47 -6.44 -9.43
CA VAL A 238 36.42 -7.29 -10.00
C VAL A 238 36.52 -7.30 -11.53
N LYS A 239 36.76 -8.47 -12.12
CA LYS A 239 36.70 -8.66 -13.57
C LYS A 239 35.25 -8.78 -14.03
N CYS A 240 34.88 -8.08 -15.10
CA CYS A 240 33.52 -8.12 -15.63
C CYS A 240 33.45 -8.87 -16.96
N ILE A 241 32.39 -9.68 -17.13
CA ILE A 241 32.01 -10.31 -18.39
C ILE A 241 30.62 -9.81 -18.75
N LEU A 242 30.46 -9.21 -19.93
CA LEU A 242 29.16 -8.77 -20.43
C LEU A 242 28.48 -9.87 -21.25
N SER A 243 27.16 -9.97 -21.13
CA SER A 243 26.35 -10.85 -21.98
C SER A 243 25.04 -10.19 -22.41
N GLY A 244 24.45 -10.65 -23.52
CA GLY A 244 23.12 -10.20 -23.94
C GLY A 244 23.05 -8.77 -24.50
N ILE A 245 24.16 -8.22 -24.99
CA ILE A 245 24.18 -6.89 -25.62
C ILE A 245 23.37 -6.94 -26.93
N ARG A 246 22.32 -6.13 -27.01
CA ARG A 246 21.53 -5.96 -28.25
C ARG A 246 22.31 -5.13 -29.28
N PRO A 247 22.10 -5.34 -30.60
CA PRO A 247 22.80 -4.61 -31.65
C PRO A 247 22.74 -3.08 -31.51
N GLU A 248 21.59 -2.54 -31.09
CA GLU A 248 21.36 -1.10 -30.93
C GLU A 248 22.24 -0.52 -29.81
N VAL A 249 22.40 -1.27 -28.71
CA VAL A 249 23.25 -0.90 -27.56
C VAL A 249 24.73 -0.86 -27.97
N ALA A 250 25.16 -1.86 -28.74
CA ALA A 250 26.53 -1.90 -29.25
C ALA A 250 26.83 -0.70 -30.16
N GLN A 251 25.89 -0.30 -31.02
CA GLN A 251 26.05 0.89 -31.87
C GLN A 251 26.17 2.18 -31.06
N THR A 252 25.31 2.36 -30.05
CA THR A 252 25.38 3.52 -29.15
C THR A 252 26.69 3.59 -28.40
N ALA A 253 27.21 2.46 -27.90
CA ALA A 253 28.48 2.43 -27.19
C ALA A 253 29.67 2.85 -28.08
N ILE A 254 29.69 2.42 -29.36
CA ILE A 254 30.70 2.86 -30.33
C ILE A 254 30.55 4.35 -30.64
N GLN A 255 29.33 4.87 -30.81
CA GLN A 255 29.09 6.30 -31.04
C GLN A 255 29.58 7.17 -29.88
N LEU A 256 29.51 6.66 -28.65
CA LEU A 256 30.00 7.33 -27.45
C LEU A 256 31.52 7.26 -27.27
N GLY A 257 32.24 6.55 -28.14
CA GLY A 257 33.69 6.40 -28.07
C GLY A 257 34.15 5.49 -26.92
N ILE A 258 33.31 4.53 -26.51
CA ILE A 258 33.58 3.65 -25.38
C ILE A 258 34.49 2.51 -25.82
N ASP A 259 35.57 2.29 -25.07
CA ASP A 259 36.53 1.23 -25.34
C ASP A 259 36.13 -0.08 -24.64
N PHE A 260 36.10 -1.17 -25.41
CA PHE A 260 35.78 -2.52 -24.96
C PHE A 260 37.00 -3.46 -24.97
N ASN A 261 38.20 -2.96 -25.28
CA ASN A 261 39.40 -3.79 -25.45
C ASN A 261 39.68 -4.72 -24.26
N ASP A 262 39.29 -4.31 -23.05
CA ASP A 262 39.54 -5.05 -21.80
C ASP A 262 38.29 -5.76 -21.23
N VAL A 263 37.17 -5.79 -21.96
CA VAL A 263 35.91 -6.38 -21.50
C VAL A 263 35.57 -7.60 -22.35
N THR A 264 35.42 -8.75 -21.71
CA THR A 264 34.96 -9.96 -22.42
C THR A 264 33.45 -9.87 -22.63
N ILE A 265 33.00 -10.12 -23.87
CA ILE A 265 31.59 -10.02 -24.26
C ILE A 265 31.14 -11.36 -24.86
N HIS A 266 30.01 -11.88 -24.38
CA HIS A 266 29.33 -13.04 -24.95
C HIS A 266 27.95 -12.63 -25.51
N SER A 267 27.48 -13.38 -26.51
CA SER A 267 26.15 -13.14 -27.08
C SER A 267 25.02 -13.55 -26.13
N LYS A 268 25.25 -14.56 -25.27
CA LYS A 268 24.31 -15.08 -24.26
C LYS A 268 25.06 -15.32 -22.96
N LEU A 269 24.31 -15.40 -21.86
CA LEU A 269 24.87 -15.76 -20.56
C LEU A 269 25.36 -17.22 -20.60
N GLU A 270 26.68 -17.39 -20.54
CA GLU A 270 27.35 -18.68 -20.41
C GLU A 270 28.33 -18.59 -19.23
N LEU A 271 27.99 -19.29 -18.14
CA LEU A 271 28.89 -19.39 -16.98
C LEU A 271 30.04 -20.32 -17.35
N MET A 272 31.28 -19.87 -17.13
CA MET A 272 32.44 -20.73 -17.33
C MET A 272 32.42 -21.88 -16.30
N PRO A 273 32.66 -23.13 -16.71
CA PRO A 273 32.82 -24.23 -15.75
C PRO A 273 34.05 -24.00 -14.87
N GLU A 274 33.91 -24.29 -13.56
CA GLU A 274 35.00 -24.23 -12.56
C GLU A 274 36.17 -25.17 -12.89
#